data_AF-A0A5E4APV3-F1
#
_entry.id   AF-A0A5E4APV3-F1
#
_cell.length_a   1.000
_cell.length_b   1.000
_cell.length_c   1.000
_cell.angle_alpha   90.00
_cell.angle_beta   90.00
_cell.angle_gamma   90.00
#
_symmetry.space_group_name_H-M   'P 1'
#
loop_
_entity.id
_entity.type
_entity.pdbx_description
1 polymer ?
#
loop_
_entity_poly.entity_id
_entity_poly.type
_entity_poly.pdbx_seq_one_letter_code
_entity_poly.pdbx_strand_id
1 'polypeptide(L)' 'ARWQEIINHIDNKLERILGDMLLSAACIVYSGVLTPEFRQLIVNKWEKFCIENNISLSSNFSLIEAMAQEPE' A
#
# COMPACT_ATOMS: atom_id res chain seq x y z
N ALA A 1 -28.65 -1.99 1.59
CA ALA A 1 -27.53 -2.63 2.30
C ALA A 1 -26.26 -2.63 1.43
N ARG A 2 -26.21 -3.42 0.35
CA ARG A 2 -25.02 -3.56 -0.53
C ARG A 2 -24.38 -2.26 -1.04
N TRP A 3 -25.17 -1.27 -1.45
CA TRP A 3 -24.62 0.04 -1.89
C TRP A 3 -23.94 0.80 -0.75
N GLN A 4 -24.49 0.75 0.46
CA GLN A 4 -23.90 1.42 1.61
C GLN A 4 -22.58 0.77 2.01
N GLU A 5 -22.50 -0.56 1.92
CA GLU A 5 -21.25 -1.30 2.15
C GLU A 5 -20.17 -0.92 1.14
N ILE A 6 -20.53 -0.76 -0.14
CA ILE A 6 -19.61 -0.31 -1.19
C ILE A 6 -19.11 1.11 -0.91
N ILE A 7 -19.99 2.03 -0.54
CA ILE A 7 -19.62 3.41 -0.20
C ILE A 7 -18.62 3.41 0.96
N ASN A 8 -18.94 2.70 2.05
CA ASN A 8 -18.05 2.62 3.20
C ASN A 8 -16.68 2.00 2.82
N HIS A 9 -16.65 1.04 1.91
CA HIS A 9 -15.40 0.45 1.42
C HIS A 9 -14.58 1.45 0.59
N ILE A 10 -15.23 2.24 -0.28
CA ILE A 10 -14.57 3.26 -1.09
C ILE A 10 -14.00 4.37 -0.21
N ASP A 11 -14.74 4.86 0.78
CA ASP A 11 -14.26 5.89 1.71
C ASP A 11 -13.00 5.44 2.44
N ASN A 12 -13.01 4.21 2.98
CA ASN A 12 -11.82 3.62 3.62
C ASN A 12 -10.63 3.51 2.66
N LYS A 13 -10.86 3.22 1.37
CA LYS A 13 -9.80 3.12 0.37
C LYS A 13 -9.25 4.50 0.00
N LEU A 14 -10.11 5.50 -0.11
CA LEU A 14 -9.71 6.89 -0.41
C LEU A 14 -8.80 7.48 0.68
N GLU A 15 -9.03 7.14 1.95
CA GLU A 15 -8.16 7.60 3.04
C GLU A 15 -6.73 7.04 2.95
N ARG A 16 -6.57 5.83 2.41
CA ARG A 16 -5.28 5.08 2.40
C ARG A 16 -4.53 5.15 1.08
N ILE A 17 -5.20 5.58 0.00
CA ILE A 17 -4.65 5.55 -1.37
C ILE A 17 -3.35 6.34 -1.51
N LEU A 18 -3.19 7.43 -0.76
CA LEU A 18 -1.99 8.25 -0.80
C LEU A 18 -0.76 7.46 -0.31
N GLY A 19 -0.86 6.83 0.86
CA GLY A 19 0.22 6.04 1.43
C GLY A 19 0.52 4.80 0.61
N ASP A 20 -0.51 4.11 0.13
CA ASP A 20 -0.36 2.92 -0.69
C ASP A 20 0.30 3.24 -2.05
N MET A 21 -0.04 4.38 -2.66
CA MET A 21 0.62 4.84 -3.90
C MET A 21 2.09 5.23 -3.66
N LEU A 22 2.38 5.90 -2.55
CA LEU A 22 3.75 6.28 -2.19
C LEU A 22 4.65 5.04 -2.01
N LEU A 23 4.17 4.06 -1.24
CA LEU A 23 4.85 2.78 -1.04
C LEU A 23 5.02 2.01 -2.35
N SER A 24 4.00 2.00 -3.20
CA SER A 24 4.06 1.35 -4.50
C SER A 24 5.14 1.95 -5.40
N ALA A 25 5.20 3.29 -5.49
CA ALA A 25 6.23 3.99 -6.24
C ALA A 25 7.63 3.71 -5.70
N ALA A 26 7.80 3.73 -4.37
CA ALA A 26 9.07 3.41 -3.73
C ALA A 26 9.53 1.97 -4.04
N CYS A 27 8.59 1.01 -4.00
CA CYS A 27 8.88 -0.38 -4.34
C CYS A 27 9.33 -0.52 -5.80
N ILE A 28 8.62 0.09 -6.74
CA ILE A 28 8.94 0.01 -8.18
C ILE A 28 10.32 0.61 -8.47
N VAL A 29 10.63 1.77 -7.89
CA VAL A 29 11.86 2.52 -8.21
C VAL A 29 13.08 1.96 -7.48
N TYR A 30 12.95 1.59 -6.20
CA TYR A 30 14.11 1.29 -5.34
C TYR A 30 14.26 -0.18 -4.95
N SER A 31 13.20 -0.99 -5.04
CA SER A 31 13.22 -2.39 -4.54
C SER A 31 13.75 -3.40 -5.56
N GLY A 32 13.80 -3.02 -6.86
CA GLY A 32 14.15 -3.94 -7.96
C GLY A 32 15.50 -4.64 -7.79
N VAL A 33 16.51 -3.95 -7.25
CA VAL A 33 17.88 -4.47 -7.08
C VAL A 33 18.08 -5.30 -5.80
N LEU A 34 17.10 -5.31 -4.90
CA LEU A 34 17.20 -5.94 -3.59
C LEU A 34 16.78 -7.41 -3.62
N THR A 35 17.37 -8.22 -2.74
CA THR A 35 16.91 -9.60 -2.48
C THR A 35 15.58 -9.60 -1.72
N PRO A 36 14.77 -10.66 -1.78
CA PRO A 36 13.47 -10.71 -1.12
C PRO A 36 13.49 -10.32 0.37
N GLU A 37 14.53 -10.75 1.09
CA GLU A 37 14.70 -10.46 2.52
C GLU A 37 14.89 -8.96 2.77
N PHE A 38 15.68 -8.28 1.92
CA PHE A 38 15.88 -6.84 2.01
C PHE A 38 14.67 -6.04 1.54
N ARG A 39 13.89 -6.55 0.59
CA ARG A 39 12.63 -5.93 0.17
C ARG A 39 11.65 -5.84 1.33
N GLN A 40 11.46 -6.91 2.08
CA GLN A 40 10.58 -6.87 3.26
C GLN A 40 11.08 -5.88 4.30
N LEU A 41 12.39 -5.87 4.58
CA LEU A 41 12.97 -4.98 5.57
C LEU A 41 12.85 -3.50 5.20
N ILE A 42 13.00 -3.15 3.92
CA ILE A 42 12.87 -1.76 3.47
C ILE A 42 11.41 -1.29 3.41
N VAL A 43 10.48 -2.18 3.01
CA VAL A 43 9.03 -1.88 3.03
C VAL A 43 8.57 -1.58 4.45
N ASN A 44 8.93 -2.43 5.43
CA ASN A 44 8.58 -2.20 6.84
C ASN A 44 9.12 -0.85 7.35
N LYS A 45 10.29 -0.42 6.88
CA LYS A 45 10.85 0.90 7.23
C LYS A 45 10.03 2.05 6.63
N TRP A 46 9.60 1.92 5.38
CA TRP A 46 8.76 2.93 4.73
C TRP A 46 7.36 2.99 5.33
N GLU A 47 6.77 1.86 5.72
CA GLU A 47 5.49 1.84 6.44
C GLU A 47 5.61 2.58 7.78
N LYS A 48 6.67 2.29 8.57
CA LYS A 48 6.94 2.99 9.82
C LYS A 48 7.12 4.49 9.61
N PHE A 49 7.88 4.88 8.58
CA PHE A 49 8.05 6.28 8.21
C PHE A 49 6.70 6.95 7.90
N CYS A 50 5.84 6.29 7.14
CA CYS A 50 4.53 6.85 6.80
C CYS A 50 3.65 7.02 8.06
N ILE A 51 3.63 6.02 8.95
CA ILE A 51 2.90 6.10 10.24
C ILE A 51 3.41 7.27 11.09
N GLU A 52 4.74 7.42 11.22
CA GLU A 52 5.36 8.50 11.99
C GLU A 52 5.05 9.90 11.42
N ASN A 53 4.78 9.98 10.11
CA ASN A 53 4.42 11.22 9.42
C ASN A 53 2.91 11.43 9.24
N ASN A 54 2.06 10.65 9.93
CA ASN A 54 0.60 10.68 9.80
C ASN A 54 0.11 10.48 8.35
N ILE A 55 0.83 9.67 7.57
CA ILE A 55 0.41 9.25 6.24
C ILE A 55 -0.40 7.96 6.41
N SER A 56 -1.69 8.04 6.14
CA SER A 56 -2.59 6.88 6.16
C SER A 56 -2.23 5.90 5.04
N LEU A 57 -2.10 4.62 5.40
CA LEU A 57 -1.84 3.49 4.50
C LEU A 57 -2.56 2.24 4.98
N SER A 58 -2.61 1.22 4.12
CA SER A 58 -3.20 -0.08 4.43
C SER A 58 -2.34 -0.88 5.40
N SER A 59 -2.92 -1.39 6.49
CA SER A 59 -2.21 -2.04 7.61
C SER A 59 -1.33 -3.24 7.22
N ASN A 60 -1.59 -3.83 6.06
CA ASN A 60 -0.78 -4.89 5.43
C ASN A 60 -0.56 -4.49 3.97
N PHE A 61 0.34 -3.54 3.70
CA PHE A 61 0.57 -3.11 2.32
C PHE A 61 1.05 -4.29 1.45
N SER A 62 0.38 -4.48 0.32
CA SER A 62 0.76 -5.47 -0.69
C SER A 62 0.89 -4.78 -2.04
N LEU A 63 2.10 -4.76 -2.58
CA LEU A 63 2.36 -4.21 -3.91
C LEU A 63 1.54 -4.92 -4.99
N ILE A 64 1.36 -6.24 -4.83
CA ILE A 64 0.57 -7.03 -5.78
C ILE A 64 -0.89 -6.61 -5.72
N GLU A 65 -1.49 -6.49 -4.54
CA GLU A 65 -2.89 -6.05 -4.42
C GLU A 65 -3.09 -4.60 -4.88
N ALA A 66 -2.07 -3.75 -4.70
CA ALA A 66 -2.13 -2.35 -5.11
C ALA A 66 -2.03 -2.17 -6.63
N MET A 67 -1.24 -2.99 -7.32
CA MET A 67 -0.83 -2.75 -8.72
C MET A 67 -1.23 -3.84 -9.71
N ALA A 68 -1.50 -5.06 -9.26
CA ALA A 68 -1.92 -6.14 -10.14
C ALA A 68 -3.38 -5.97 -10.55
N GLN A 69 -3.69 -6.43 -11.75
CA GLN A 69 -5.06 -6.60 -12.19
C GLN A 69 -5.63 -7.85 -11.51
N GLU A 70 -6.86 -7.79 -11.02
CA GLU A 70 -7.55 -9.02 -10.59
C GLU A 70 -7.71 -9.94 -11.80
N PRO A 71 -7.38 -11.24 -11.68
CA PRO A 71 -7.65 -12.20 -12.75
C PRO A 71 -9.18 -12.31 -12.93
N GLU A 72 -9.63 -12.25 -14.19
CA GLU A 72 -11.03 -12.49 -14.60
C GLU A 72 -11.55 -13.88 -14.20
#